data_AF-A0A0C2JKI0-F1
#
_entry.id   AF-A0A0C2JKI0-F1
#
_cell.length_a   1.000
_cell.length_b   1.000
_cell.length_c   1.000
_cell.angle_alpha   90.00
_cell.angle_beta   90.00
_cell.angle_gamma   90.00
#
_symmetry.space_group_name_H-M   'P 1'
#
loop_
_entity.id
_entity.type
_entity.pdbx_description
1 polymer ?
#
loop_
_entity_poly.entity_id
_entity_poly.type
_entity_poly.pdbx_seq_one_letter_code
_entity_poly.pdbx_strand_id
1 'polypeptide(L)'
;MFGGIDRAEYGDKHFYAELIDDRTETTFLEIIQRRIRPHTRIISDGWKAYSRFKEYGYLHEVLIHDDKFIDPVVPYVHTQNIENMWLVLKRFLRKHGTHKAPYDYEYIAEFFNRL
;
A
#
# COMPACT_ATOMS: atom_id res chain seq x y z
N MET A 1 9.23 -0.23 -3.77
CA MET A 1 8.18 0.72 -3.34
C MET A 1 7.11 -0.05 -2.61
N PHE A 2 6.66 0.47 -1.48
CA PHE A 2 5.55 -0.04 -0.67
C PHE A 2 4.60 1.12 -0.37
N GLY A 3 3.34 0.85 -0.11
CA GLY A 3 2.37 1.91 0.16
C GLY A 3 0.99 1.36 0.50
N GLY A 4 0.14 2.25 0.99
CA GLY A 4 -1.20 1.90 1.45
C GLY A 4 -2.14 3.09 1.38
N ILE A 5 -3.43 2.79 1.46
CA ILE A 5 -4.50 3.79 1.56
C ILE A 5 -5.20 3.57 2.89
N ASP A 6 -5.20 4.60 3.73
CA ASP A 6 -6.06 4.65 4.91
C ASP A 6 -7.48 5.01 4.49
N ARG A 7 -8.45 4.24 4.99
CA ARG A 7 -9.88 4.40 4.73
C ARG A 7 -10.58 4.63 6.06
N ALA A 8 -10.46 5.84 6.59
CA ALA A 8 -11.36 6.28 7.64
C ALA A 8 -12.79 6.34 7.10
N GLU A 9 -13.78 5.82 7.84
CA GLU A 9 -15.21 5.95 7.50
C GLU A 9 -15.66 7.41 7.40
N TYR A 10 -15.00 8.28 8.16
CA TYR A 10 -15.22 9.72 8.18
C TYR A 10 -13.87 10.43 8.12
N GLY A 11 -13.61 11.19 7.05
CA GLY A 11 -12.39 11.97 6.87
C GLY A 11 -11.75 11.81 5.49
N ASP A 12 -10.60 12.46 5.32
CA ASP A 12 -9.82 12.41 4.08
C ASP A 12 -9.16 11.04 3.90
N LYS A 13 -9.08 10.59 2.64
CA LYS A 13 -8.33 9.39 2.29
C LYS A 13 -6.85 9.73 2.31
N HIS A 14 -6.10 9.13 3.23
CA HIS A 14 -4.65 9.30 3.27
C HIS A 14 -3.96 8.20 2.48
N PHE A 15 -3.20 8.62 1.47
CA PHE A 15 -2.33 7.74 0.70
C PHE A 15 -0.89 7.93 1.17
N TYR A 16 -0.12 6.85 1.25
CA TYR A 16 1.32 6.91 1.43
C TYR A 16 2.03 5.91 0.53
N ALA A 17 3.23 6.26 0.10
CA ALA A 17 4.15 5.38 -0.59
C ALA A 17 5.58 5.72 -0.21
N GLU A 18 6.40 4.68 -0.16
CA GLU A 18 7.79 4.74 0.23
C GLU A 18 8.62 3.87 -0.70
N LEU A 19 9.81 4.36 -1.03
CA LEU A 19 10.84 3.52 -1.65
C LEU A 19 11.38 2.57 -0.59
N ILE A 20 11.57 1.32 -0.99
CA ILE A 20 12.16 0.29 -0.17
C ILE A 20 13.19 -0.41 -1.03
N ASP A 21 14.42 -0.46 -0.52
CA ASP A 21 15.54 -1.11 -1.20
C ASP A 21 15.49 -2.62 -0.96
N ASP A 22 15.14 -3.02 0.25
CA ASP A 22 14.92 -4.42 0.64
C ASP A 22 13.42 -4.75 0.74
N ARG A 23 13.07 -5.97 0.33
CA ARG A 23 11.71 -6.53 0.36
C ARG A 23 11.63 -7.76 1.26
N THR A 24 12.35 -7.76 2.38
CA THR A 24 12.23 -8.80 3.39
C THR A 24 11.03 -8.57 4.29
N GLU A 25 10.51 -9.66 4.86
CA GLU A 25 9.43 -9.64 5.84
C GLU A 25 9.73 -8.67 7.00
N THR A 26 10.96 -8.65 7.48
CA THR A 26 11.42 -7.74 8.54
C THR A 26 11.23 -6.28 8.15
N THR A 27 11.72 -5.87 6.97
CA THR A 27 11.57 -4.49 6.48
C THR A 27 10.09 -4.09 6.37
N PHE A 28 9.22 -4.98 5.86
CA PHE A 28 7.80 -4.67 5.79
C PHE A 28 7.15 -4.56 7.16
N LEU A 29 7.49 -5.43 8.10
CA LEU A 29 6.97 -5.38 9.46
C LEU A 29 7.33 -4.06 10.15
N GLU A 30 8.58 -3.61 10.01
CA GLU A 30 9.03 -2.32 10.55
C GLU A 30 8.24 -1.16 9.96
N ILE A 31 8.01 -1.16 8.65
CA ILE A 31 7.23 -0.12 7.97
C ILE A 31 5.79 -0.12 8.46
N ILE A 32 5.16 -1.30 8.58
CA ILE A 32 3.79 -1.45 9.06
C ILE A 32 3.67 -0.94 10.49
N GLN A 33 4.57 -1.32 11.39
CA GLN A 33 4.55 -0.87 12.78
C GLN A 33 4.77 0.64 12.92
N ARG A 34 5.58 1.23 12.04
CA ARG A 34 5.80 2.68 11.99
C ARG A 34 4.61 3.46 11.43
N ARG A 35 3.89 2.89 10.44
CA ARG A 35 2.84 3.60 9.68
C ARG A 35 1.43 3.30 10.14
N ILE A 36 1.19 2.13 10.71
CA ILE A 36 -0.14 1.59 10.99
C ILE A 36 -0.24 1.31 12.48
N ARG A 37 -1.26 1.89 13.10
CA ARG A 37 -1.53 1.70 14.53
C ARG A 37 -1.82 0.22 14.81
N PRO A 38 -1.36 -0.32 15.96
CA PRO A 38 -1.77 -1.66 16.39
C PRO A 38 -3.29 -1.81 16.44
N HIS A 39 -3.80 -3.01 16.21
CA HIS A 39 -5.24 -3.34 16.15
C HIS A 39 -6.00 -2.74 14.96
N THR A 40 -5.30 -2.09 14.01
CA THR A 40 -5.90 -1.70 12.74
C THR A 40 -6.17 -2.93 11.86
N ARG A 41 -7.28 -2.87 11.10
CA ARG A 41 -7.59 -3.83 10.04
C ARG A 41 -6.73 -3.55 8.81
N ILE A 42 -5.91 -4.51 8.43
CA ILE A 42 -5.05 -4.46 7.25
C ILE A 42 -5.62 -5.44 6.23
N ILE A 43 -5.85 -4.97 5.02
CA ILE A 43 -6.29 -5.81 3.90
C ILE A 43 -5.22 -5.78 2.82
N SER A 44 -4.70 -6.94 2.46
CA SER A 44 -3.62 -7.07 1.47
C SER A 44 -3.78 -8.32 0.61
N ASP A 45 -2.90 -8.48 -0.38
CA ASP A 45 -2.74 -9.78 -1.05
C ASP A 45 -2.18 -10.86 -0.10
N GLY A 46 -2.19 -12.10 -0.58
CA GLY A 46 -1.78 -13.29 0.19
C GLY A 46 -0.27 -13.49 0.33
N TRP A 47 0.53 -12.43 0.28
CA TRP A 47 1.97 -12.58 0.38
C TRP A 47 2.40 -13.10 1.75
N LYS A 48 3.30 -14.11 1.76
CA LYS A 48 3.65 -14.91 2.95
C LYS A 48 4.16 -14.07 4.13
N ALA A 49 4.88 -12.98 3.85
CA ALA A 49 5.41 -12.08 4.87
C ALA A 49 4.31 -11.47 5.77
N TYR A 50 3.08 -11.34 5.27
CA TYR A 50 1.96 -10.78 6.02
C TYR A 50 1.30 -11.78 6.97
N SER A 51 1.61 -13.07 6.86
CA SER A 51 0.99 -14.13 7.68
C SER A 51 1.14 -13.91 9.19
N ARG A 52 2.20 -13.22 9.62
CA ARG A 52 2.50 -12.96 11.02
C ARG A 52 1.87 -11.68 11.58
N PHE A 53 1.14 -10.91 10.78
CA PHE A 53 0.51 -9.67 11.24
C PHE A 53 -0.41 -9.86 12.46
N LYS A 54 -1.07 -11.02 12.54
CA LYS A 54 -1.86 -11.40 13.72
C LYS A 54 -1.03 -11.51 14.99
N GLU A 55 0.22 -11.99 14.91
CA GLU A 55 1.15 -12.07 16.05
C GLU A 55 1.50 -10.67 16.60
N TYR A 56 1.44 -9.64 15.75
CA TYR A 56 1.73 -8.25 16.11
C TYR A 56 0.48 -7.43 16.42
N GLY A 57 -0.67 -8.08 16.59
CA GLY A 57 -1.92 -7.44 17.00
C GLY A 57 -2.69 -6.76 15.86
N TYR A 58 -2.40 -7.08 14.60
CA TYR A 58 -3.18 -6.58 13.45
C TYR A 58 -4.28 -7.55 13.04
N LEU A 59 -5.43 -6.99 12.63
CA LEU A 59 -6.50 -7.77 12.03
C LEU A 59 -6.21 -7.88 10.53
N HIS A 60 -5.63 -9.01 10.10
CA HIS A 60 -5.23 -9.20 8.71
C HIS A 60 -6.26 -9.99 7.91
N GLU A 61 -6.69 -9.39 6.79
CA GLU A 61 -7.54 -9.98 5.77
C GLU A 61 -6.76 -10.13 4.46
N VAL A 62 -6.88 -11.31 3.85
CA VAL A 62 -6.19 -11.65 2.61
C VAL A 62 -7.21 -11.66 1.48
N LEU A 63 -6.95 -10.85 0.45
CA LEU A 63 -7.69 -10.88 -0.81
C LEU A 63 -6.91 -11.63 -1.88
N ILE A 64 -7.39 -12.83 -2.21
CA ILE A 64 -6.86 -13.64 -3.31
C ILE A 64 -7.62 -13.23 -4.58
N HIS A 65 -6.92 -12.67 -5.56
CA HIS A 65 -7.51 -12.05 -6.75
C HIS A 65 -7.95 -13.07 -7.83
N ASP A 66 -8.11 -14.35 -7.48
CA ASP A 66 -8.08 -15.42 -8.47
C ASP A 66 -9.44 -15.75 -9.13
N ASP A 67 -10.59 -15.19 -8.70
CA ASP A 67 -11.83 -15.54 -9.45
C ASP A 67 -13.08 -14.64 -9.31
N LYS A 68 -13.11 -13.59 -8.49
CA LYS A 68 -14.30 -12.73 -8.38
C LYS A 68 -13.90 -11.27 -8.25
N PHE A 69 -14.24 -10.50 -9.29
CA PHE A 69 -14.04 -9.03 -9.40
C PHE A 69 -14.69 -8.22 -8.27
N ILE A 70 -15.46 -8.86 -7.39
CA ILE A 70 -16.03 -8.32 -6.15
C ILE A 70 -15.98 -9.47 -5.14
N ASP A 71 -15.26 -9.32 -4.03
CA ASP A 71 -15.36 -10.27 -2.93
C ASP A 71 -16.75 -10.12 -2.28
N PRO A 72 -17.62 -11.15 -2.33
CA PRO A 72 -18.96 -11.09 -1.74
C PRO A 72 -18.93 -11.05 -0.20
N VAL A 73 -17.80 -11.37 0.42
CA VAL A 73 -17.61 -11.37 1.88
C VAL A 73 -17.26 -9.98 2.40
N VAL A 74 -16.57 -9.15 1.60
CA VAL A 74 -16.18 -7.79 1.98
C VAL A 74 -16.61 -6.78 0.92
N PRO A 75 -17.92 -6.47 0.81
CA PRO A 75 -18.49 -5.65 -0.27
C PRO A 75 -17.94 -4.22 -0.37
N TYR A 76 -17.18 -3.75 0.62
CA TYR A 76 -16.60 -2.40 0.70
C TYR A 76 -15.09 -2.34 0.37
N VAL A 77 -14.43 -3.48 0.12
CA VAL A 77 -12.99 -3.52 -0.12
C VAL A 77 -12.66 -3.45 -1.61
N HIS A 78 -12.69 -2.24 -2.14
CA HIS A 78 -12.23 -2.00 -3.51
C HIS A 78 -10.70 -1.94 -3.60
N THR A 79 -9.99 -3.05 -3.78
CA THR A 79 -8.55 -3.05 -4.11
C THR A 79 -8.24 -2.22 -5.36
N GLN A 80 -9.23 -2.04 -6.24
CA GLN A 80 -9.18 -1.15 -7.39
C GLN A 80 -8.66 0.27 -7.06
N ASN A 81 -8.96 0.82 -5.89
CA ASN A 81 -8.50 2.16 -5.52
C ASN A 81 -6.97 2.19 -5.32
N ILE A 82 -6.39 1.18 -4.67
CA ILE A 82 -4.94 1.11 -4.49
C ILE A 82 -4.25 0.77 -5.80
N GLU A 83 -4.84 -0.07 -6.64
CA GLU A 83 -4.32 -0.35 -7.99
C GLU A 83 -4.34 0.88 -8.91
N ASN A 84 -5.45 1.62 -8.92
CA ASN A 84 -5.58 2.82 -9.74
C ASN A 84 -4.61 3.91 -9.28
N MET A 85 -4.45 4.09 -7.96
CA MET A 85 -3.42 4.97 -7.42
C MET A 85 -2.03 4.54 -7.92
N TRP A 86 -1.68 3.24 -7.83
CA TRP A 86 -0.39 2.76 -8.30
C TRP A 86 -0.19 3.00 -9.80
N LEU A 87 -1.26 2.87 -10.59
CA LEU A 87 -1.24 3.17 -12.02
C LEU A 87 -0.92 4.65 -12.26
N VAL A 88 -1.57 5.57 -11.55
CA VAL A 88 -1.34 7.01 -11.67
C VAL A 88 0.08 7.38 -11.24
N LEU A 89 0.56 6.89 -10.11
CA LEU A 89 1.93 7.12 -9.64
C LEU A 89 2.96 6.56 -10.63
N LYS A 90 2.78 5.33 -11.13
CA LYS A 90 3.68 4.75 -12.14
C LYS A 90 3.70 5.57 -13.43
N ARG A 91 2.55 6.12 -13.87
CA ARG A 91 2.46 7.00 -15.04
C ARG A 91 3.18 8.32 -14.80
N PHE A 92 3.01 8.94 -13.63
CA PHE A 92 3.74 10.13 -13.23
C PHE A 92 5.25 9.88 -13.29
N LEU A 93 5.74 8.85 -12.59
CA LEU A 93 7.17 8.52 -12.57
C LEU A 93 7.74 8.20 -13.96
N ARG A 94 6.96 7.61 -14.87
CA ARG A 94 7.39 7.35 -16.26
C ARG A 94 7.59 8.64 -17.07
N LYS A 95 6.81 9.69 -16.81
CA LYS A 95 6.97 10.99 -17.50
C LYS A 95 8.29 11.68 -17.12
N HIS A 96 8.80 11.41 -15.92
CA HIS A 96 10.07 11.97 -15.43
C HIS A 96 11.30 11.12 -15.83
N GLY A 97 11.14 10.06 -16.64
CA GLY A 97 12.23 9.26 -17.20
C GLY A 97 12.53 7.95 -16.45
N THR A 98 13.50 7.19 -16.98
CA THR A 98 13.94 5.88 -16.44
C THR A 98 15.23 5.94 -15.61
N HIS A 99 15.98 7.04 -15.67
CA HIS A 99 17.18 7.29 -14.87
C HIS A 99 16.78 7.89 -13.52
N LYS A 100 16.48 6.98 -12.60
CA LYS A 100 15.68 7.20 -11.40
C LYS A 100 16.49 7.45 -10.11
N ALA A 101 17.72 6.94 -10.07
CA ALA A 101 18.69 7.31 -9.05
C ALA A 101 19.42 8.60 -9.49
N PRO A 102 19.50 9.67 -8.66
CA PRO A 102 19.17 9.73 -7.23
C PRO A 102 17.83 10.43 -6.86
N TYR A 103 17.04 10.93 -7.81
CA TYR A 103 15.92 11.84 -7.53
C TYR A 103 14.55 11.17 -7.31
N ASP A 104 14.48 9.84 -7.22
CA ASP A 104 13.22 9.11 -7.02
C ASP A 104 12.42 9.60 -5.80
N TYR A 105 13.09 9.97 -4.71
CA TYR A 105 12.44 10.52 -3.52
C TYR A 105 11.75 11.86 -3.82
N GLU A 106 12.42 12.75 -4.56
CA GLU A 106 11.91 14.07 -4.92
C GLU A 106 10.69 13.95 -5.83
N TYR A 107 10.70 13.05 -6.81
CA TYR A 107 9.55 12.82 -7.68
C TYR A 107 8.36 12.23 -6.93
N ILE A 108 8.59 11.34 -5.97
CA ILE A 108 7.51 10.83 -5.14
C ILE A 108 6.94 11.96 -4.26
N ALA A 109 7.79 12.76 -3.63
CA ALA A 109 7.35 13.91 -2.85
C ALA A 109 6.56 14.92 -3.71
N GLU A 110 7.02 15.22 -4.92
CA GLU A 110 6.33 16.07 -5.88
C GLU A 110 4.94 15.52 -6.26
N PHE A 111 4.84 14.21 -6.46
CA PHE A 111 3.55 13.56 -6.74
C PHE A 111 2.56 13.76 -5.59
N PHE A 112 3.00 13.57 -4.35
CA PHE A 112 2.18 13.75 -3.16
C PHE A 112 1.78 15.21 -2.91
N ASN A 113 2.66 16.17 -3.23
CA ASN A 113 2.35 17.60 -3.10
C ASN A 113 1.36 18.11 -4.16
N ARG A 114 1.10 17.33 -5.21
CA ARG A 114 0.17 17.66 -6.31
C ARG A 114 -1.18 16.98 -6.20
N LEU A 115 -1.35 16.07 -5.24
CA LEU A 115 -2.61 15.40 -4.92
C LEU A 115 -3.43 16.24 -3.92
#